data_AF-A0AAJ2T551-F1
#
_entry.id   AF-A0AAJ2T551-F1
#
_cell.length_a   1.000
_cell.length_b   1.000
_cell.length_c   1.000
_cell.angle_alpha   90.00
_cell.angle_beta   90.00
_cell.angle_gamma   90.00
#
_symmetry.space_group_name_H-M   'P 1'
#
loop_
_entity.id
_entity.type
_entity.pdbx_description
1 polymer ?
#
loop_
_entity_poly.entity_id
_entity_poly.type
_entity_poly.pdbx_seq_one_letter_code
_entity_poly.pdbx_strand_id
1 'polypeptide(L)' 'MENRNSGEFDKQILSELISQGFSGNELSRRFRLRQAQVRPTVEKILVAANDAAHGKGEYYTYDDVFGAAITRAKDNG' A
#
# COMPACT_ATOMS: atom_id res chain seq x y z
N MET A 1 -11.66 -2.36 15.62
CA MET A 1 -10.60 -1.33 15.58
C MET A 1 -11.15 -0.16 14.80
N GLU A 2 -11.32 1.02 15.42
CA GLU A 2 -11.71 2.22 14.68
C GLU A 2 -10.64 2.55 13.65
N ASN A 3 -11.04 2.69 12.39
CA ASN A 3 -10.17 3.08 11.28
C ASN A 3 -9.81 4.56 11.44
N ARG A 4 -8.85 4.86 12.34
CA ARG A 4 -8.41 6.23 12.66
C ARG A 4 -7.85 6.99 11.45
N ASN A 5 -7.46 6.29 10.39
CA ASN A 5 -6.91 6.89 9.18
C ASN A 5 -7.97 7.26 8.13
N SER A 6 -9.17 6.66 8.19
CA SER A 6 -10.22 6.93 7.21
C SER A 6 -10.60 8.42 7.17
N GLY A 7 -10.65 9.08 8.32
CA GLY A 7 -11.03 10.50 8.41
C GLY A 7 -9.93 11.46 7.97
N GLU A 8 -8.65 11.05 8.01
CA GLU A 8 -7.54 11.91 7.61
C GLU A 8 -7.44 12.02 6.09
N PHE A 9 -7.58 10.90 5.38
CA PHE A 9 -7.64 10.91 3.92
C PHE A 9 -8.84 11.71 3.41
N ASP A 10 -9.99 11.60 4.09
CA ASP A 10 -11.18 12.37 3.74
C ASP A 10 -10.90 13.89 3.83
N LYS A 11 -10.16 14.35 4.85
CA LYS A 11 -9.75 15.76 4.99
C LYS A 11 -8.74 16.18 3.91
N GLN A 12 -7.76 15.33 3.61
CA GLN A 12 -6.76 15.61 2.57
C GLN A 12 -7.40 15.72 1.18
N ILE A 13 -8.27 14.77 0.82
CA ILE A 13 -9.01 14.79 -0.45
C ILE A 13 -9.86 16.06 -0.55
N LEU A 14 -10.58 16.43 0.51
CA LEU A 14 -11.39 17.65 0.51
C LEU A 14 -10.52 18.91 0.35
N SER A 15 -9.42 19.01 1.09
CA SER A 15 -8.50 20.15 1.02
C SER A 15 -7.94 20.33 -0.39
N GLU A 16 -7.55 19.23 -1.05
CA GLU A 16 -7.00 19.27 -2.41
C GLU A 16 -8.07 19.64 -3.44
N LEU A 17 -9.31 19.14 -3.30
CA LEU A 17 -10.38 19.47 -4.23
C LEU A 17 -10.83 20.94 -4.08
N ILE A 18 -10.82 21.46 -2.86
CA ILE A 18 -11.08 22.88 -2.61
C ILE A 18 -9.96 23.75 -3.18
N SER A 19 -8.69 23.37 -3.04
CA SER A 19 -7.56 24.13 -3.62
C SER A 19 -7.57 24.13 -5.14
N GLN A 20 -8.16 23.11 -5.77
CA GLN A 20 -8.45 23.05 -7.21
C GLN A 20 -9.65 23.90 -7.63
N GLY A 21 -10.35 24.55 -6.70
CA GLY A 21 -11.48 25.43 -6.97
C GLY A 21 -12.83 24.71 -7.14
N PHE A 22 -12.93 23.42 -6.82
CA PHE A 22 -14.21 22.71 -6.90
C PHE A 22 -15.13 23.12 -5.74
N SER A 23 -16.43 23.22 -6.05
CA SER A 23 -17.45 23.58 -5.06
C SER A 23 -18.79 22.88 -5.35
N GLY A 24 -19.72 22.95 -4.38
CA GLY A 24 -21.09 22.46 -4.52
C GLY A 24 -21.20 20.99 -4.92
N ASN A 25 -22.07 20.72 -5.90
CA ASN A 25 -22.35 19.36 -6.36
C ASN A 25 -21.15 18.69 -7.02
N GLU A 26 -20.31 19.45 -7.73
CA GLU A 26 -19.12 18.90 -8.39
C GLU A 26 -18.05 18.51 -7.37
N LEU A 27 -17.87 19.30 -6.31
CA LEU A 27 -17.00 18.92 -5.18
C LEU A 27 -17.47 17.60 -4.56
N SER A 28 -18.77 17.48 -4.27
CA SER A 28 -19.36 16.27 -3.70
C SER A 28 -19.21 15.04 -4.62
N ARG A 29 -19.30 15.23 -5.93
CA ARG A 29 -19.12 14.16 -6.92
C ARG A 29 -17.68 13.69 -6.97
N ARG A 30 -16.73 14.62 -7.08
CA ARG A 30 -15.29 14.32 -7.15
C ARG A 30 -14.76 13.73 -5.85
N PHE A 31 -15.24 14.23 -4.71
CA PHE A 31 -14.87 13.70 -3.41
C PHE A 31 -15.23 12.22 -3.30
N ARG A 32 -16.47 11.85 -3.61
CA ARG A 32 -16.91 10.44 -3.59
C ARG A 32 -16.14 9.56 -4.55
N LEU A 33 -15.83 10.07 -5.75
CA LEU A 33 -15.03 9.34 -6.73
C LEU A 33 -13.61 9.05 -6.20
N ARG A 34 -12.92 10.06 -5.66
CA ARG A 34 -11.58 9.90 -5.09
C ARG A 34 -11.59 9.03 -3.84
N GLN A 35 -12.57 9.21 -2.96
CA GLN A 35 -12.74 8.42 -1.75
C GLN A 35 -12.91 6.92 -2.08
N ALA A 36 -13.69 6.59 -3.10
CA ALA A 36 -13.90 5.22 -3.56
C ALA A 36 -12.63 4.58 -4.15
N GLN A 37 -11.65 5.37 -4.61
CA GLN A 37 -10.37 4.87 -5.12
C GLN A 37 -9.31 4.74 -4.01
N VAL A 38 -9.25 5.72 -3.11
CA VAL A 38 -8.24 5.79 -2.05
C VAL A 38 -8.47 4.71 -1.00
N ARG A 39 -9.71 4.55 -0.49
CA ARG A 39 -9.99 3.62 0.62
C ARG A 39 -9.62 2.16 0.30
N PRO A 40 -10.05 1.56 -0.82
CA PRO A 40 -9.70 0.17 -1.14
C PRO A 40 -8.20 -0.02 -1.36
N THR A 41 -7.53 1.00 -1.89
CA THR A 41 -6.08 0.94 -2.15
C THR A 41 -5.30 0.95 -0.83
N VAL A 42 -5.68 1.82 0.11
CA VAL A 42 -5.08 1.88 1.45
C VAL A 42 -5.32 0.58 2.21
N GLU A 43 -6.53 0.02 2.14
CA GLU A 43 -6.84 -1.27 2.78
C GLU A 43 -5.94 -2.39 2.23
N LYS A 44 -5.72 -2.46 0.91
CA LYS A 44 -4.80 -3.43 0.31
C LYS A 44 -3.35 -3.25 0.79
N ILE A 45 -2.89 -2.01 0.92
CA ILE A 45 -1.54 -1.72 1.43
C ILE A 45 -1.41 -2.16 2.89
N LEU A 46 -2.44 -1.91 3.72
CA LEU A 46 -2.46 -2.35 5.11
C LEU A 46 -2.43 -3.87 5.23
N VAL A 47 -3.20 -4.58 4.39
CA VAL A 47 -3.17 -6.04 4.32
C VAL A 47 -1.78 -6.54 3.90
N ALA A 48 -1.20 -5.98 2.84
CA ALA A 48 0.13 -6.37 2.39
C ALA A 48 1.22 -6.11 3.44
N ALA A 49 1.16 -4.98 4.15
CA ALA A 49 2.07 -4.68 5.24
C ALA A 49 1.92 -5.65 6.42
N ASN A 50 0.67 -6.02 6.74
CA ASN A 50 0.39 -7.02 7.76
C ASN A 50 0.92 -8.40 7.36
N ASP A 51 0.71 -8.82 6.12
CA ASP A 51 1.21 -10.09 5.60
C ASP A 51 2.75 -10.13 5.63
N ALA A 52 3.41 -9.07 5.16
CA ALA A 52 4.86 -8.93 5.23
C ALA A 52 5.40 -9.02 6.67
N ALA A 53 4.74 -8.35 7.63
CA ALA A 53 5.13 -8.41 9.04
C ALA A 53 4.98 -9.81 9.66
N HIS A 54 4.05 -10.63 9.16
CA HIS A 54 3.86 -12.02 9.58
C HIS A 54 4.67 -13.02 8.74
N GLY A 55 5.55 -12.56 7.86
CA GLY A 55 6.32 -13.43 6.96
C GLY A 55 5.44 -14.19 5.96
N LYS A 56 4.23 -13.69 5.68
CA LYS A 56 3.33 -14.23 4.66
C LYS A 56 3.59 -13.50 3.34
N GLY A 57 4.04 -14.24 2.34
CA GLY A 57 4.37 -13.72 1.02
C GLY A 57 5.59 -14.41 0.42
N GLU A 58 5.96 -14.04 -0.80
CA GLU A 58 7.24 -14.44 -1.39
C GLU A 58 8.37 -13.82 -0.55
N TYR A 59 9.21 -14.67 0.01
CA TYR A 59 10.43 -14.27 0.70
C TYR A 59 11.59 -15.09 0.14
N TYR A 60 12.76 -14.47 0.09
CA TYR A 60 14.00 -15.15 -0.28
C TYR A 60 14.87 -15.24 0.97
N THR A 61 15.24 -16.47 1.32
CA THR A 61 16.22 -16.72 2.37
C THR A 61 17.63 -16.36 1.87
N TYR A 62 18.59 -16.28 2.80
CA TYR A 62 20.00 -16.11 2.45
C TYR A 62 20.47 -17.19 1.45
N ASP A 63 20.02 -18.43 1.64
CA ASP A 63 20.38 -19.54 0.77
C ASP A 63 19.72 -19.45 -0.61
N ASP A 64 18.51 -18.89 -0.72
CA ASP A 64 17.85 -18.67 -2.01
C ASP A 64 18.59 -17.64 -2.87
N VAL A 65 19.24 -16.65 -2.25
CA VAL A 65 19.99 -15.59 -2.94
C VAL A 65 21.46 -15.96 -3.17
N PHE A 66 22.10 -16.60 -2.19
CA PHE A 66 23.55 -16.81 -2.18
C PHE A 66 23.99 -18.27 -2.13
N GLY A 67 23.09 -19.21 -1.85
CA GLY A 67 23.41 -20.64 -1.70
C GLY A 67 23.99 -21.26 -2.97
N ALA A 68 23.49 -20.87 -4.15
CA ALA A 68 23.96 -21.38 -5.45
C ALA A 68 25.43 -21.02 -5.77
N ALA A 69 25.96 -19.93 -5.19
CA ALA A 69 27.36 -19.54 -5.38
C ALA A 69 28.32 -20.38 -4.52
N ILE A 70 27.85 -20.91 -3.38
CA ILE A 70 28.65 -21.70 -2.44
C ILE A 70 28.78 -23.16 -2.93
N THR A 71 27.75 -23.71 -3.58
CA THR A 71 27.77 -25.08 -4.13
C THR A 71 28.76 -25.21 -5.30
N ARG A 72 28.86 -24.20 -6.17
CA ARG A 72 29.79 -24.23 -7.32
C ARG A 72 31.27 -24.28 -6.93
N ALA A 73 31.62 -23.82 -5.73
CA ALA A 73 33.01 -23.85 -5.24
C ALA A 73 33.44 -25.24 -4.73
N LYS A 74 32.51 -26.19 -4.52
CA LYS A 74 32.83 -27.53 -4.02
C LYS A 74 32.96 -28.61 -5.10
N ASP A 75 32.57 -28.32 -6.34
CA ASP A 75 32.64 -29.27 -7.46
C ASP A 75 33.92 -29.14 -8.32
N ASN A 76 34.85 -28.24 -7.94
CA ASN A 76 36.17 -28.08 -8.57
C ASN A 76 37.31 -28.62 -7.66
N GLY A 77 37.11 -29.81 -7.11
CA GLY A 77 38.13 -30.56 -6.34
C GLY A 77 38.40 -31.92 -6.97
#